data_AF-A0A100VYN2-F1
#
_entry.id   AF-A0A100VYN2-F1
#
_cell.length_a   1.000
_cell.length_b   1.000
_cell.length_c   1.000
_cell.angle_alpha   90.00
_cell.angle_beta   90.00
_cell.angle_gamma   90.00
#
_symmetry.space_group_name_H-M   'P 1'
#
loop_
_entity.id
_entity.type
_entity.pdbx_description
1 polymer ?
#
loop_
_entity_poly.entity_id
_entity_poly.type
_entity_poly.pdbx_seq_one_letter_code
_entity_poly.pdbx_strand_id
1 'polypeptide(L)' 'METLQRYLLIQGMTFVFGIVGPIFLVIFFSAQPDPTLKWMYWAGLFITAADVLIALAITESTTRDS' A
#
# COMPACT_ATOMS: atom_id res chain seq x y z
N MET A 1 10.55 -12.92 -23.01
CA MET A 1 9.61 -11.77 -23.01
C MET A 1 8.52 -11.88 -21.93
N GLU A 2 8.30 -13.04 -21.30
CA GLU A 2 7.29 -13.19 -20.23
C GLU A 2 7.67 -12.55 -18.89
N THR A 3 8.94 -12.64 -18.46
CA THR A 3 9.37 -12.21 -17.12
C THR A 3 9.19 -10.71 -16.88
N LEU A 4 9.51 -9.89 -17.89
CA LEU A 4 9.41 -8.43 -17.81
C LEU A 4 7.95 -7.97 -17.79
N GLN A 5 7.08 -8.65 -18.56
CA GLN A 5 5.64 -8.39 -18.57
C GLN A 5 5.00 -8.77 -17.22
N ARG A 6 5.41 -9.90 -16.63
CA ARG A 6 4.93 -10.32 -15.30
C ARG A 6 5.42 -9.39 -14.18
N TYR A 7 6.66 -8.91 -14.27
CA TYR A 7 7.21 -7.92 -13.34
C TYR A 7 6.44 -6.60 -13.41
N LEU A 8 6.18 -6.07 -14.61
CA LEU A 8 5.39 -4.85 -14.80
C LEU A 8 3.95 -4.99 -14.28
N LEU A 9 3.33 -6.16 -14.45
CA LEU A 9 1.99 -6.43 -13.96
C LEU A 9 1.95 -6.41 -12.42
N ILE A 10 2.87 -7.13 -11.78
CA ILE A 10 2.98 -7.17 -10.31
C ILE A 10 3.30 -5.77 -9.78
N GLN A 11 4.24 -5.06 -10.39
CA GLN A 11 4.62 -3.72 -9.97
C GLN A 11 3.48 -2.71 -10.14
N GLY A 12 2.71 -2.80 -11.23
CA GLY A 12 1.51 -2.00 -11.43
C GLY A 12 0.46 -2.29 -10.36
N MET A 13 0.24 -3.57 -10.02
CA MET A 13 -0.69 -3.93 -8.93
C MET A 13 -0.20 -3.40 -7.58
N THR A 14 1.07 -3.57 -7.23
CA THR A 14 1.66 -3.02 -6.00
C THR A 14 1.54 -1.50 -5.95
N PHE A 15 1.68 -0.79 -7.07
CA PHE A 15 1.49 0.66 -7.11
C PHE A 15 0.04 1.06 -6.85
N VAL A 16 -0.92 0.32 -7.43
CA VAL A 16 -2.36 0.58 -7.25
C VAL A 16 -2.82 0.26 -5.82
N PHE A 17 -2.35 -0.85 -5.22
CA PHE A 17 -2.72 -1.23 -3.86
C PHE A 17 -1.93 -0.44 -2.79
N GLY A 18 -0.64 -0.22 -3.00
CA GLY A 18 0.22 0.50 -2.06
C GLY A 18 -0.11 1.99 -1.94
N ILE A 19 -0.67 2.61 -2.99
CA ILE A 19 -1.08 4.01 -2.94
C ILE A 19 -2.43 4.24 -2.24
N VAL A 20 -3.24 3.19 -2.00
CA VAL A 20 -4.54 3.30 -1.34
C VAL A 20 -4.41 3.92 0.05
N GLY A 21 -3.43 3.48 0.83
CA GLY A 21 -3.15 3.99 2.18
C GLY A 21 -2.83 5.49 2.19
N PRO A 22 -1.82 5.95 1.42
CA PRO A 22 -1.52 7.37 1.24
C PRO A 22 -2.71 8.21 0.75
N ILE A 23 -3.50 7.73 -0.21
CA ILE A 23 -4.69 8.46 -0.70
C ILE A 23 -5.69 8.68 0.42
N PHE A 24 -5.99 7.64 1.23
CA PHE A 24 -6.90 7.75 2.37
C PHE A 24 -6.42 8.79 3.39
N LEU A 25 -5.13 8.80 3.70
CA LEU A 25 -4.53 9.77 4.62
C LEU A 25 -4.58 11.19 4.04
N VAL A 26 -4.25 11.37 2.76
CA VAL A 26 -4.34 12.67 2.06
C VAL A 26 -5.77 13.20 2.10
N ILE A 27 -6.77 12.36 1.81
CA ILE A 27 -8.18 12.77 1.88
C ILE A 27 -8.55 13.18 3.31
N PHE A 28 -8.17 12.39 4.32
CA PHE A 28 -8.43 12.70 5.72
C PHE A 28 -7.86 14.06 6.16
N PHE A 29 -6.62 14.39 5.76
CA PHE A 29 -6.00 15.68 6.11
C PHE A 29 -6.47 16.84 5.24
N SER A 30 -6.87 16.59 3.98
CA SER A 30 -7.36 17.62 3.07
C SER A 30 -8.80 18.03 3.33
N ALA A 31 -9.61 17.12 3.87
CA ALA A 31 -10.97 17.42 4.24
C ALA A 31 -11.01 18.33 5.48
N GLN A 32 -11.93 19.30 5.46
CA GLN A 32 -12.29 20.08 6.65
C GLN A 32 -12.59 19.14 7.83
N PRO A 33 -12.43 19.59 9.11
CA PRO A 33 -12.56 18.74 10.29
C PRO A 33 -13.97 18.17 10.43
N ASP A 34 -14.22 17.10 9.68
CA ASP A 34 -15.44 16.33 9.66
C ASP A 34 -15.20 15.09 10.53
N PRO A 35 -15.87 14.97 11.69
CA PRO A 35 -15.71 13.83 12.58
C PRO A 35 -16.07 12.49 11.90
N THR A 36 -16.82 12.53 10.79
CA THR A 36 -17.16 11.37 9.97
C THR A 36 -15.94 10.76 9.25
N LEU A 37 -14.83 11.50 9.12
CA LEU A 37 -13.65 11.02 8.38
C LEU A 37 -12.61 10.33 9.27
N LYS A 38 -12.80 10.30 10.60
CA LYS A 38 -11.84 9.67 11.54
C LYS A 38 -11.55 8.20 11.23
N TRP A 39 -12.51 7.47 10.65
CA TRP A 39 -12.28 6.08 10.23
C TRP A 39 -11.26 5.99 9.09
N MET A 40 -11.20 6.98 8.18
CA MET A 40 -10.27 7.00 7.06
C MET A 40 -8.83 7.15 7.53
N TYR A 41 -8.59 7.88 8.62
CA TYR A 41 -7.27 7.98 9.25
C TYR A 41 -6.79 6.59 9.72
N TRP A 42 -7.61 5.91 10.52
CA TRP A 42 -7.25 4.59 11.06
C TRP A 42 -7.18 3.51 9.98
N ALA A 43 -8.09 3.52 9.01
CA ALA A 43 -8.08 2.62 7.87
C ALA A 43 -6.86 2.87 6.96
N GLY A 44 -6.56 4.13 6.64
CA GLY A 44 -5.41 4.51 5.82
C GLY A 44 -4.08 4.13 6.48
N LEU A 45 -3.94 4.35 7.79
CA LEU A 45 -2.77 3.94 8.55
C LEU A 45 -2.62 2.41 8.58
N PHE A 46 -3.71 1.68 8.81
CA PHE A 46 -3.71 0.22 8.83
C PHE A 46 -3.34 -0.37 7.47
N ILE A 47 -3.94 0.13 6.37
CA ILE A 47 -3.63 -0.31 5.00
C ILE A 47 -2.17 -0.04 4.67
N THR A 48 -1.67 1.16 4.98
CA THR A 48 -0.25 1.52 4.72
C THR A 48 0.69 0.60 5.50
N ALA A 49 0.43 0.37 6.78
CA ALA A 49 1.25 -0.51 7.61
C ALA A 49 1.22 -1.95 7.10
N ALA A 50 0.05 -2.48 6.75
CA ALA A 50 -0.09 -3.82 6.18
C ALA A 50 0.69 -3.96 4.86
N ASP A 51 0.59 -2.97 3.96
CA ASP A 51 1.31 -2.95 2.68
C ASP A 51 2.83 -3.00 2.88
N VAL A 52 3.36 -2.16 3.78
CA VAL A 52 4.79 -2.15 4.13
C VAL A 52 5.23 -3.49 4.75
N LEU A 53 4.44 -4.06 5.65
CA LEU A 53 4.75 -5.35 6.29
C LEU A 53 4.75 -6.50 5.28
N ILE A 54 3.81 -6.50 4.32
CA ILE A 54 3.78 -7.49 3.24
C ILE A 54 5.01 -7.34 2.34
N ALA A 55 5.37 -6.11 1.96
CA ALA A 55 6.57 -5.85 1.16
C ALA A 55 7.84 -6.34 1.88
N LEU A 56 7.94 -6.09 3.19
CA LEU A 56 9.06 -6.57 4.00
C LEU A 56 9.09 -8.10 4.09
N ALA A 57 7.94 -8.76 4.29
CA ALA A 57 7.85 -10.21 4.35
C ALA A 57 8.24 -10.88 3.02
N ILE A 58 7.82 -10.32 1.88
CA ILE A 58 8.23 -10.81 0.55
C ILE A 58 9.74 -10.61 0.34
N THR A 59 10.28 -9.49 0.79
CA THR A 59 11.72 -9.20 0.69
C THR A 59 12.53 -10.19 1.54
N GLU A 60 12.07 -10.47 2.76
CA GLU A 60 12.69 -11.46 3.66
C GLU A 60 12.64 -12.86 3.05
N SER A 61 11.48 -13.32 2.58
CA SER A 61 11.36 -14.66 1.97
C SER A 61 12.24 -14.81 0.73
N THR A 62 12.28 -13.79 -0.14
CA THR A 62 13.12 -13.79 -1.33
C THR A 62 14.62 -13.83 -0.99
N THR A 63 15.04 -13.14 0.08
CA THR A 63 16.44 -13.13 0.53
C THR A 63 16.85 -14.48 1.13
N ARG A 64 15.92 -15.17 1.81
CA ARG A 64 16.18 -16.45 2.48
C ARG A 64 16.34 -17.63 1.52
N ASP A 65 15.72 -17.53 0.33
CA ASP A 65 15.77 -18.53 -0.73
C ASP A 65 16.95 -18.33 -1.72
N SER A 66 17.75 -17.26 -1.56
CA SER A 66 18.91 -16.91 -2.41
C SER A 66 20.25 -17.26 -1.75
#